data_AF-A0AAU0RGA3-F1
#
_entry.id   AF-A0AAU0RGA3-F1
#
_cell.length_a   1.000
_cell.length_b   1.000
_cell.length_c   1.000
_cell.angle_alpha   90.00
_cell.angle_beta   90.00
_cell.angle_gamma   90.00
#
_symmetry.space_group_name_H-M   'P 1'
#
loop_
_entity.id
_entity.type
_entity.pdbx_description
1 polymer ?
#
loop_
_entity_poly.entity_id
_entity_poly.type
_entity_poly.pdbx_seq_one_letter_code
_entity_poly.pdbx_strand_id
1 'polypeptide(L)'
;MDNTIVICSNPETILCTPELNIALHSSLFIRMFLTSSDSFRDHLAKDPSIPKPSKDALLKKVMPGFIWVGELSTKELIKKRKGMGLFVFDTTDLDALSYTHSFIAGLFQDRFLYMDYPTRQLKYSDKSFTTFNIFTNNLNGF
;
A
#
# COMPACT_ATOMS: atom_id res chain seq x y z
N MET A 1 -2.75 17.09 17.68
CA MET A 1 -3.25 15.72 17.85
C MET A 1 -2.79 14.99 16.62
N ASP A 2 -1.69 14.25 16.77
CA ASP A 2 -1.06 13.52 15.68
C ASP A 2 -1.87 12.27 15.40
N ASN A 3 -2.36 12.20 14.19
CA ASN A 3 -3.37 11.24 13.80
C ASN A 3 -2.67 10.23 12.91
N THR A 4 -2.32 9.09 13.46
CA THR A 4 -1.51 8.08 12.79
C THR A 4 -2.39 7.07 12.06
N ILE A 5 -2.11 6.77 10.79
CA ILE A 5 -2.81 5.71 10.04
C ILE A 5 -1.82 4.68 9.58
N VAL A 6 -2.14 3.42 9.79
CA VAL A 6 -1.24 2.30 9.52
C VAL A 6 -2.09 1.15 8.98
N ILE A 7 -1.54 0.37 8.05
CA ILE A 7 -2.28 -0.61 7.26
C ILE A 7 -1.61 -1.97 7.44
N CYS A 8 -2.42 -3.02 7.62
CA CYS A 8 -2.00 -4.38 7.92
C CYS A 8 -2.70 -5.41 7.03
N SER A 9 -2.09 -6.58 6.90
CA SER A 9 -2.40 -7.69 5.99
C SER A 9 -3.54 -8.64 6.41
N ASN A 10 -4.28 -8.35 7.49
CA ASN A 10 -5.43 -9.14 7.94
C ASN A 10 -6.61 -8.17 8.20
N PRO A 11 -7.88 -8.48 7.83
CA PRO A 11 -8.98 -7.51 7.93
C PRO A 11 -9.37 -7.11 9.36
N GLU A 12 -8.80 -7.72 10.40
CA GLU A 12 -9.20 -7.55 11.80
C GLU A 12 -8.17 -6.85 12.72
N THR A 13 -6.96 -6.50 12.26
CA THR A 13 -5.95 -5.91 13.15
C THR A 13 -5.10 -4.85 12.46
N ILE A 14 -5.05 -3.65 13.06
CA ILE A 14 -4.32 -2.46 12.58
C ILE A 14 -3.09 -2.28 13.48
N LEU A 15 -1.87 -2.33 12.93
CA LEU A 15 -0.65 -1.90 13.65
C LEU A 15 -0.69 -0.39 13.86
N CYS A 16 0.08 0.15 14.80
CA CYS A 16 0.19 1.59 15.06
C CYS A 16 1.68 1.99 15.06
N THR A 17 2.18 2.70 14.05
CA THR A 17 3.54 3.29 14.07
C THR A 17 3.47 4.80 13.82
N PRO A 18 4.07 5.64 14.68
CA PRO A 18 3.85 7.09 14.71
C PRO A 18 4.34 7.87 13.48
N GLU A 19 4.95 7.22 12.48
CA GLU A 19 5.56 7.91 11.34
C GLU A 19 4.57 8.42 10.27
N LEU A 20 3.29 8.01 10.32
CA LEU A 20 2.29 8.33 9.30
C LEU A 20 1.21 9.28 9.81
N ASN A 21 1.52 10.58 9.90
CA ASN A 21 0.55 11.59 10.34
C ASN A 21 -0.46 11.91 9.23
N ILE A 22 -1.62 11.27 9.27
CA ILE A 22 -2.78 11.63 8.47
C ILE A 22 -3.77 12.32 9.40
N ALA A 23 -4.00 13.62 9.21
CA ALA A 23 -5.02 14.33 9.97
C ALA A 23 -6.39 13.62 9.86
N LEU A 24 -6.78 12.83 10.88
CA LEU A 24 -8.03 12.06 11.01
C LEU A 24 -9.28 12.96 11.14
N HIS A 25 -9.35 14.07 10.40
CA HIS A 25 -10.57 14.87 10.30
C HIS A 25 -11.61 14.26 9.35
N SER A 26 -11.28 13.15 8.68
CA SER A 26 -12.13 12.47 7.70
C SER A 26 -12.16 10.96 7.90
N SER A 27 -13.31 10.34 7.64
CA SER A 27 -13.45 8.89 7.58
C SER A 27 -12.54 8.29 6.48
N LEU A 28 -11.81 7.25 6.86
CA LEU A 28 -10.95 6.50 5.96
C LEU A 28 -11.66 5.28 5.42
N PHE A 29 -11.25 4.91 4.21
CA PHE A 29 -11.68 3.68 3.57
C PHE A 29 -10.43 2.90 3.19
N ILE A 30 -10.37 1.66 3.67
CA ILE A 30 -9.32 0.72 3.30
C ILE A 30 -9.99 -0.38 2.47
N ARG A 31 -9.48 -0.61 1.27
CA ARG A 31 -9.82 -1.79 0.46
C ARG A 31 -8.63 -2.72 0.48
N MET A 32 -8.85 -3.98 0.77
CA MET A 32 -7.82 -5.01 0.71
C MET A 32 -8.28 -6.12 -0.21
N PHE A 33 -7.36 -6.62 -1.02
CA PHE A 33 -7.64 -7.78 -1.86
C PHE A 33 -6.37 -8.62 -2.05
N LEU A 34 -6.59 -9.91 -2.23
CA LEU A 34 -5.55 -10.90 -2.49
C LEU A 34 -5.35 -11.04 -4.00
N THR A 35 -4.11 -11.03 -4.46
CA THR A 35 -3.78 -11.21 -5.87
C THR A 35 -2.41 -11.85 -6.04
N SER A 36 -2.08 -12.31 -7.25
CA SER A 36 -0.72 -12.72 -7.55
C SER A 36 0.18 -11.50 -7.76
N SER A 37 1.46 -11.61 -7.41
CA SER A 37 2.40 -10.52 -7.65
C SER A 37 2.56 -10.21 -9.14
N ASP A 38 2.43 -11.20 -10.02
CA ASP A 38 2.46 -10.99 -11.47
C ASP A 38 1.28 -10.15 -11.96
N SER A 39 0.05 -10.47 -11.53
CA SER A 39 -1.14 -9.69 -11.91
C SER A 39 -1.04 -8.24 -11.41
N PHE A 40 -0.57 -8.08 -10.16
CA PHE A 40 -0.31 -6.77 -9.59
C PHE A 40 0.69 -5.96 -10.40
N ARG A 41 1.85 -6.54 -10.74
CA ARG A 41 2.89 -5.88 -11.54
C ARG A 41 2.37 -5.48 -12.91
N ASP A 42 1.63 -6.37 -13.56
CA ASP A 42 1.14 -6.17 -14.91
C ASP A 42 0.12 -5.02 -14.96
N HIS A 43 -0.76 -4.93 -13.96
CA HIS A 43 -1.70 -3.83 -13.83
C HIS A 43 -0.99 -2.51 -13.45
N LEU A 44 -0.09 -2.57 -12.48
CA LEU A 44 0.69 -1.41 -12.03
C LEU A 44 1.49 -0.81 -13.18
N ALA A 45 2.15 -1.63 -14.02
CA ALA A 45 2.91 -1.21 -15.19
C ALA A 45 2.06 -0.35 -16.14
N LYS A 46 0.81 -0.79 -16.37
CA LYS A 46 -0.15 -0.19 -17.31
C LYS A 46 -0.87 1.03 -16.74
N ASP A 47 -0.92 1.22 -15.43
CA ASP A 47 -1.62 2.34 -14.81
C ASP A 47 -0.90 3.68 -15.08
N PRO A 48 -1.54 4.63 -15.81
CA PRO A 48 -0.97 5.95 -16.07
C PRO A 48 -1.16 6.92 -14.89
N SER A 49 -2.01 6.59 -13.92
CA SER A 49 -2.33 7.47 -12.78
C SER A 49 -1.24 7.48 -11.71
N ILE A 50 -0.38 6.46 -11.68
CA ILE A 50 0.76 6.38 -10.77
C ILE A 50 2.01 6.91 -11.49
N PRO A 51 2.69 7.95 -10.95
CA PRO A 51 3.89 8.50 -11.55
C PRO A 51 4.99 7.45 -11.73
N LYS A 52 5.69 7.52 -12.88
CA LYS A 52 6.74 6.56 -13.26
C LYS A 52 7.79 6.32 -12.15
N PRO A 53 8.33 7.33 -11.44
CA PRO A 53 9.31 7.10 -10.38
C PRO A 53 8.78 6.24 -9.22
N SER A 54 7.52 6.43 -8.85
CA SER A 54 6.82 5.72 -7.78
C SER A 54 6.50 4.29 -8.19
N LYS A 55 6.02 4.14 -9.43
CA LYS A 55 5.74 2.86 -10.08
C LYS A 55 6.99 2.00 -10.21
N ASP A 56 8.09 2.57 -10.74
CA ASP A 56 9.35 1.85 -10.94
C ASP A 56 9.96 1.40 -9.60
N ALA A 57 9.78 2.19 -8.52
CA ALA A 57 10.24 1.81 -7.19
C ALA A 57 9.49 0.59 -6.65
N LEU A 58 8.17 0.54 -6.83
CA LEU A 58 7.34 -0.57 -6.38
C LEU A 58 7.54 -1.84 -7.23
N LEU A 59 7.66 -1.69 -8.56
CA LEU A 59 7.96 -2.79 -9.49
C LEU A 59 9.34 -3.44 -9.24
N LYS A 60 10.30 -2.74 -8.63
CA LYS A 60 11.62 -3.31 -8.30
C LYS A 60 11.63 -4.15 -7.03
N LYS A 61 10.58 -4.11 -6.22
CA LYS A 61 10.53 -4.88 -4.97
C LYS A 61 10.36 -6.36 -5.25
N VAL A 62 11.06 -7.19 -4.49
CA VAL A 62 10.83 -8.64 -4.45
C VAL A 62 9.47 -8.87 -3.77
N MET A 63 8.63 -9.70 -4.36
CA MET A 63 7.31 -10.04 -3.83
C MET A 63 7.13 -11.56 -3.94
N PRO A 64 6.50 -12.21 -2.96
CA PRO A 64 6.10 -13.62 -3.06
C PRO A 64 5.06 -13.82 -4.18
N GLY A 65 4.68 -15.08 -4.44
CA GLY A 65 3.71 -15.41 -5.48
C GLY A 65 2.33 -14.78 -5.26
N PHE A 66 1.90 -14.68 -4.00
CA PHE A 66 0.65 -14.03 -3.60
C PHE A 66 0.91 -12.90 -2.62
N ILE A 67 0.18 -11.80 -2.77
CA ILE A 67 0.31 -10.59 -1.96
C ILE A 67 -1.06 -10.02 -1.60
N TRP A 68 -1.13 -9.37 -0.45
CA TRP A 68 -2.23 -8.48 -0.12
C TRP A 68 -1.91 -7.10 -0.67
N VAL A 69 -2.89 -6.52 -1.37
CA VAL A 69 -2.81 -5.14 -1.85
C VAL A 69 -3.86 -4.32 -1.10
N GLY A 70 -3.38 -3.31 -0.38
CA GLY A 70 -4.18 -2.36 0.37
C GLY A 70 -4.26 -1.02 -0.35
N GLU A 71 -5.48 -0.51 -0.52
CA GLU A 71 -5.73 0.83 -1.01
C GLU A 71 -6.33 1.67 0.10
N LEU A 72 -5.76 2.86 0.32
CA LEU A 72 -6.25 3.84 1.28
C LEU A 72 -6.94 4.98 0.54
N SER A 73 -8.10 5.40 1.01
CA SER A 73 -8.86 6.51 0.46
C SER A 73 -9.63 7.27 1.55
N THR A 74 -10.11 8.46 1.22
CA THR A 74 -11.11 9.19 2.02
C THR A 74 -12.50 9.01 1.43
N LYS A 75 -13.53 9.43 2.17
CA LYS A 75 -14.91 9.46 1.69
C LYS A 75 -15.08 10.22 0.36
N GLU A 76 -14.34 11.30 0.17
CA GLU A 76 -14.40 12.15 -1.03
C GLU A 76 -13.69 11.50 -2.22
N LEU A 77 -12.54 10.88 -1.96
CA LEU A 77 -11.71 10.24 -2.99
C LEU A 77 -12.33 8.92 -3.48
N ILE A 78 -12.86 8.10 -2.58
CA ILE A 78 -13.42 6.79 -2.96
C ILE A 78 -14.65 6.93 -3.85
N LYS A 79 -15.47 7.98 -3.64
CA LYS A 79 -16.59 8.35 -4.53
C LYS A 79 -16.13 8.68 -5.95
N LYS A 80 -14.90 9.17 -6.10
CA LYS A 80 -14.27 9.48 -7.39
C LYS A 80 -13.44 8.31 -7.93
N ARG A 81 -13.50 7.13 -7.29
CA ARG A 81 -12.65 5.96 -7.58
C ARG A 81 -11.16 6.29 -7.50
N LYS A 82 -10.76 7.08 -6.51
CA LYS A 82 -9.37 7.46 -6.25
C LYS A 82 -8.87 6.93 -4.92
N GLY A 83 -7.60 6.52 -4.90
CA GLY A 83 -6.86 6.18 -3.70
C GLY A 83 -5.78 7.23 -3.45
N MET A 84 -5.39 7.41 -2.20
CA MET A 84 -4.28 8.25 -1.76
C MET A 84 -3.15 7.46 -1.09
N GLY A 85 -3.32 6.14 -0.99
CA GLY A 85 -2.27 5.25 -0.52
C GLY A 85 -2.40 3.87 -1.14
N LEU A 86 -1.27 3.27 -1.47
CA LEU A 86 -1.17 1.92 -2.03
C LEU A 86 -0.12 1.15 -1.23
N PHE A 87 -0.48 -0.02 -0.69
CA PHE A 87 0.37 -0.80 0.20
C PHE A 87 0.37 -2.25 -0.25
N VAL A 88 1.52 -2.90 -0.12
CA VAL A 88 1.73 -4.29 -0.52
C VAL A 88 2.27 -5.06 0.67
N PHE A 89 1.64 -6.19 0.96
CA PHE A 89 2.02 -7.08 2.04
C PHE A 89 2.23 -8.50 1.54
N ASP A 90 3.18 -9.19 2.16
CA ASP A 90 3.41 -10.61 2.05
C ASP A 90 2.24 -11.37 2.69
N THR A 91 1.69 -12.37 1.99
CA THR A 91 0.62 -13.25 2.49
C THR A 91 1.15 -14.54 3.12
N THR A 92 2.42 -14.84 2.90
CA THR A 92 3.10 -16.07 3.30
C THR A 92 3.86 -15.94 4.61
N ASP A 93 4.00 -14.72 5.11
CA ASP A 93 4.62 -14.44 6.39
C ASP A 93 3.69 -14.86 7.54
N LEU A 94 4.02 -16.00 8.14
CA LEU A 94 3.28 -16.64 9.23
C LEU A 94 3.66 -16.11 10.62
N ASP A 95 4.57 -15.14 10.70
CA ASP A 95 5.04 -14.58 11.96
C ASP A 95 4.00 -13.60 12.54
N ALA A 96 2.88 -14.16 13.00
CA ALA A 96 1.69 -13.45 13.47
C ALA A 96 1.94 -12.48 14.65
N LEU A 97 3.12 -12.55 15.26
CA LEU A 97 3.53 -11.71 16.39
C LEU A 97 4.32 -10.46 15.97
N SER A 98 4.77 -10.38 14.72
CA SER A 98 5.53 -9.23 14.20
C SER A 98 4.92 -8.76 12.87
N TYR A 99 3.78 -8.09 12.98
CA TYR A 99 2.99 -7.53 11.89
C TYR A 99 3.76 -6.59 10.94
N THR A 100 4.94 -6.09 11.33
CA THR A 100 5.81 -5.28 10.46
C THR A 100 6.50 -6.13 9.39
N HIS A 101 6.69 -7.43 9.64
CA HIS A 101 7.41 -8.32 8.72
C HIS A 101 6.67 -8.52 7.39
N SER A 102 5.33 -8.48 7.43
CA SER A 102 4.53 -8.68 6.24
C SER A 102 4.53 -7.46 5.31
N PHE A 103 4.90 -6.26 5.78
CA PHE A 103 4.93 -5.07 4.92
C PHE A 103 6.10 -5.13 3.94
N ILE A 104 5.81 -5.08 2.64
CA ILE A 104 6.84 -5.08 1.59
C ILE A 104 7.16 -3.62 1.23
N ALA A 105 6.16 -2.89 0.77
CA ALA A 105 6.31 -1.52 0.31
C ALA A 105 4.96 -0.81 0.16
N GLY A 106 5.01 0.51 0.04
CA GLY A 106 3.83 1.32 -0.21
C GLY A 106 4.14 2.71 -0.75
N LEU A 107 3.11 3.37 -1.23
CA LEU A 107 3.09 4.74 -1.73
C LEU A 107 2.08 5.51 -0.91
N PHE A 108 2.51 6.61 -0.27
CA PHE A 108 1.64 7.42 0.57
C PHE A 108 2.22 8.81 0.81
N GLN A 109 1.42 9.88 0.73
CA GLN A 109 1.83 11.28 0.98
C GLN A 109 3.18 11.66 0.33
N ASP A 110 3.30 11.50 -1.00
CA ASP A 110 4.54 11.77 -1.74
C ASP A 110 5.78 11.01 -1.27
N ARG A 111 5.58 9.88 -0.59
CA ARG A 111 6.66 9.00 -0.13
C ARG A 111 6.48 7.60 -0.67
N PHE A 112 7.61 6.99 -1.00
CA PHE A 112 7.73 5.56 -1.15
C PHE A 112 8.27 4.96 0.14
N LEU A 113 7.44 4.14 0.78
CA LEU A 113 7.71 3.43 2.02
C LEU A 113 8.15 2.01 1.68
N TYR A 114 9.13 1.46 2.40
CA TYR A 114 9.54 0.08 2.21
C TYR A 114 10.21 -0.49 3.45
N MET A 115 10.08 -1.81 3.62
CA MET A 115 10.82 -2.52 4.64
C MET A 115 12.26 -2.76 4.17
N ASP A 116 13.23 -2.40 5.01
CA ASP A 116 14.62 -2.78 4.82
C ASP A 116 14.90 -4.10 5.53
N TYR A 117 14.83 -5.22 4.81
CA TYR A 117 14.93 -6.56 5.39
C TYR A 117 16.19 -6.83 6.23
N PRO A 118 17.40 -6.33 5.86
CA PRO A 118 18.59 -6.48 6.70
C PRO A 118 18.45 -5.84 8.09
N THR A 119 17.87 -4.64 8.18
CA THR A 119 17.75 -3.91 9.47
C THR A 119 16.38 -4.04 10.11
N ARG A 120 15.40 -4.61 9.40
CA ARG A 120 13.97 -4.68 9.77
C ARG A 120 13.38 -3.33 10.15
N GLN A 121 13.76 -2.28 9.41
CA GLN A 121 13.26 -0.93 9.65
C GLN A 121 12.46 -0.43 8.45
N LEU A 122 11.36 0.27 8.74
CA LEU A 122 10.63 1.02 7.74
C LEU A 122 11.50 2.20 7.29
N LYS A 123 11.81 2.23 5.99
CA LYS A 123 12.51 3.34 5.35
C LYS A 123 11.61 4.04 4.36
N TYR A 124 11.93 5.28 4.04
CA TYR A 124 11.21 6.05 3.04
C TYR A 124 12.15 6.84 2.13
N SER A 125 11.62 7.18 0.97
CA SER A 125 12.23 8.13 0.04
C SER A 125 11.14 9.00 -0.56
N ASP A 126 11.44 10.26 -0.82
CA ASP A 126 10.48 11.17 -1.46
C ASP A 126 10.25 10.76 -2.92
N LYS A 127 8.98 10.61 -3.29
CA LYS A 127 8.51 10.24 -4.62
C LYS A 127 7.18 10.92 -4.86
N SER A 128 7.06 11.73 -5.91
CA SER A 128 5.78 12.35 -6.28
C SER A 128 4.68 11.29 -6.37
N PHE A 129 3.74 11.32 -5.42
CA PHE A 129 2.63 10.40 -5.29
C PHE A 129 1.50 11.08 -4.52
N THR A 130 0.45 11.42 -5.24
CA THR A 130 -0.69 12.14 -4.68
C THR A 130 -1.91 11.23 -4.60
N THR A 131 -2.48 10.91 -5.76
CA THR A 131 -3.64 10.02 -5.88
C THR A 131 -3.51 9.14 -7.10
N PHE A 132 -4.14 7.98 -7.07
CA PHE A 132 -4.20 7.02 -8.17
C PHE A 132 -5.63 6.54 -8.39
N ASN A 133 -5.90 5.94 -9.54
CA ASN A 133 -7.17 5.25 -9.80
C ASN A 133 -7.21 3.97 -8.97
N ILE A 134 -8.22 3.80 -8.12
CA ILE A 134 -8.36 2.53 -7.41
C ILE A 134 -8.59 1.39 -8.40
N PHE A 135 -8.07 0.23 -8.06
CA PHE A 135 -8.15 -0.98 -8.86
C PHE A 135 -9.58 -1.50 -8.93
N THR A 136 -9.96 -1.94 -10.11
CA THR A 136 -11.23 -2.60 -10.40
C THR A 136 -11.05 -4.12 -10.40
N ASN A 137 -12.12 -4.86 -10.08
CA ASN A 137 -12.18 -6.32 -10.13
C ASN A 137 -11.07 -7.04 -9.33
N ASN A 138 -10.51 -6.41 -8.29
CA ASN A 138 -9.40 -6.96 -7.50
C ASN A 138 -8.20 -7.37 -8.35
N LEU A 139 -7.96 -6.64 -9.46
CA LEU A 139 -6.93 -6.97 -10.45
C LEU A 139 -7.14 -8.29 -11.20
N ASN A 140 -8.30 -8.92 -11.06
CA ASN A 140 -8.74 -9.94 -11.99
C ASN A 140 -9.19 -9.22 -13.27
N GLY A 141 -8.61 -9.56 -14.41
CA GLY A 141 -8.75 -8.84 -15.67
C GLY A 141 -10.19 -8.51 -16.11
N PHE A 142 -10.27 -7.59 -17.08
CA PHE A 142 -11.48 -7.04 -17.70
C PHE A 142 -12.57 -8.07 -18.00
#